data_AF-A0A6L8EPT1-F1
#
_entry.id   AF-A0A6L8EPT1-F1
#
_cell.length_a   1.000
_cell.length_b   1.000
_cell.length_c   1.000
_cell.angle_alpha   90.00
_cell.angle_beta   90.00
_cell.angle_gamma   90.00
#
_symmetry.space_group_name_H-M   'P 1'
#
loop_
_entity.id
_entity.type
_entity.pdbx_description
1 polymer ?
#
loop_
_entity_poly.entity_id
_entity_poly.type
_entity_poly.pdbx_seq_one_letter_code
_entity_poly.pdbx_strand_id
1 'polypeptide(L)'
;MKNIMEMDPIETLELLNILVNDQIFAARERLIVLLNEPPSAENRRALETEFREFYCGYESLAFFLETYEEDPLEGLPPHTSLSKKLKRQREYILANRKTTLDERISRRAGAYMHSDPMPEKKISELPTDEYRKLLRMLVSLELFSLQERFLALLERNVPLAELDVAFREFFVAYELLELALEAYHYDPDEGLEMRPEFLKELDQRIADYEDGKAKLIPADEVFKKLGID
;
A
#
# COMPACT_ATOMS: atom_id res chain seq x y z
N MET A 1 -4.94 5.88 -18.71
CA MET A 1 -3.60 5.72 -18.09
C MET A 1 -2.75 6.86 -18.63
N LYS A 2 -2.00 7.53 -17.76
CA LYS A 2 -1.19 8.69 -18.13
C LYS A 2 0.26 8.25 -18.31
N ASN A 3 0.95 8.73 -19.34
CA ASN A 3 2.40 8.64 -19.42
C ASN A 3 3.00 9.80 -18.62
N ILE A 4 3.98 9.55 -17.75
CA ILE A 4 4.68 10.63 -17.03
C ILE A 4 5.42 11.59 -17.96
N MET A 5 5.72 11.16 -19.19
CA MET A 5 6.30 11.98 -20.26
C MET A 5 5.26 12.83 -21.01
N GLU A 6 3.97 12.54 -20.85
CA GLU A 6 2.85 13.32 -21.42
C GLU A 6 2.27 14.33 -20.41
N MET A 7 2.65 14.21 -19.14
CA MET A 7 2.26 15.12 -18.07
C MET A 7 3.05 16.43 -18.15
N ASP A 8 2.46 17.50 -17.60
CA ASP A 8 3.20 18.74 -17.40
C ASP A 8 4.38 18.49 -16.42
N PRO A 9 5.58 19.05 -16.67
CA PRO A 9 6.73 18.80 -15.81
C PRO A 9 6.52 19.12 -14.32
N ILE A 10 5.69 20.10 -14.00
CA ILE A 10 5.35 20.43 -12.60
C ILE A 10 4.46 19.33 -12.02
N GLU A 11 3.43 18.91 -12.75
CA GLU A 11 2.54 17.81 -12.34
C GLU A 11 3.34 16.50 -12.15
N THR A 12 4.30 16.22 -13.04
CA THR A 12 5.19 15.06 -12.90
C THR A 12 6.04 15.17 -11.65
N LEU A 13 6.69 16.31 -11.40
CA LEU A 13 7.52 16.49 -10.21
C LEU A 13 6.70 16.41 -8.91
N GLU A 14 5.49 16.94 -8.88
CA GLU A 14 4.58 16.83 -7.73
C GLU A 14 4.20 15.38 -7.46
N LEU A 15 3.76 14.65 -8.49
CA LEU A 15 3.45 13.22 -8.39
C LEU A 15 4.65 12.44 -7.86
N LEU A 16 5.82 12.64 -8.47
CA LEU A 16 7.05 11.95 -8.12
C LEU A 16 7.48 12.21 -6.68
N ASN A 17 7.30 13.44 -6.18
CA ASN A 17 7.54 13.79 -4.78
C ASN A 17 6.54 13.10 -3.85
N ILE A 18 5.26 12.98 -4.22
CA ILE A 18 4.27 12.26 -3.42
C ILE A 18 4.68 10.78 -3.28
N LEU A 19 5.02 10.13 -4.40
CA LEU A 19 5.35 8.71 -4.43
C LEU A 19 6.53 8.34 -3.53
N VAL A 20 7.60 9.13 -3.53
CA VAL A 20 8.82 8.81 -2.75
C VAL A 20 8.77 9.22 -1.29
N ASN A 21 7.80 10.07 -0.91
CA ASN A 21 7.60 10.50 0.47
C ASN A 21 6.42 9.77 1.14
N ASP A 22 5.90 8.71 0.52
CA ASP A 22 4.82 7.91 1.09
C ASP A 22 5.23 7.27 2.44
N GLN A 23 4.22 7.04 3.30
CA GLN A 23 4.40 6.52 4.64
C GLN A 23 5.04 5.12 4.69
N ILE A 24 4.91 4.33 3.60
CA ILE A 24 5.53 2.99 3.50
C ILE A 24 7.03 3.02 3.78
N PHE A 25 7.75 4.06 3.35
CA PHE A 25 9.21 4.17 3.53
C PHE A 25 9.58 4.39 4.99
N ALA A 26 8.85 5.26 5.69
CA ALA A 26 9.07 5.49 7.11
C ALA A 26 8.69 4.25 7.95
N ALA A 27 7.60 3.57 7.59
CA ALA A 27 7.18 2.33 8.25
C ALA A 27 8.22 1.21 8.07
N ARG A 28 8.83 1.11 6.88
CA ARG A 28 9.90 0.15 6.59
C ARG A 28 11.10 0.31 7.52
N GLU A 29 11.55 1.53 7.79
CA GLU A 29 12.66 1.77 8.72
C GLU A 29 12.34 1.30 10.14
N ARG A 30 11.14 1.60 10.63
CA ARG A 30 10.68 1.15 11.95
C ARG A 30 10.57 -0.37 12.04
N LEU A 31 10.05 -1.01 10.99
CA LEU A 31 10.00 -2.47 10.88
C LEU A 31 11.39 -3.10 10.95
N ILE A 32 12.41 -2.53 10.29
CA ILE A 32 13.77 -3.06 10.34
C ILE A 32 14.36 -3.03 11.74
N VAL A 33 14.16 -1.94 12.47
CA VAL A 33 14.61 -1.82 13.86
C VAL A 33 13.98 -2.94 14.69
N LEU A 34 12.66 -3.10 14.64
CA LEU A 34 11.94 -4.14 15.38
C LEU A 34 12.32 -5.57 14.95
N LEU A 35 12.62 -5.78 13.66
CA LEU A 35 13.06 -7.08 13.15
C LEU A 35 14.45 -7.46 13.67
N ASN A 36 15.28 -6.51 14.08
CA ASN A 36 16.61 -6.80 14.66
C ASN A 36 16.55 -7.13 16.15
N GLU A 37 15.42 -6.88 16.82
CA GLU A 37 15.20 -7.28 18.20
C GLU A 37 14.92 -8.79 18.34
N PRO A 38 15.26 -9.39 19.49
CA PRO A 38 14.90 -10.77 19.78
C PRO A 38 13.37 -10.99 19.74
N PRO A 39 12.89 -12.15 19.25
CA PRO A 39 11.46 -12.44 19.25
C PRO A 39 10.88 -12.46 20.68
N SER A 40 9.84 -11.65 20.92
CA SER A 40 9.03 -11.66 22.14
C SER A 40 7.57 -11.38 21.81
N ALA A 41 6.66 -11.57 22.78
CA ALA A 41 5.25 -11.22 22.60
C ALA A 41 5.05 -9.70 22.43
N GLU A 42 5.80 -8.85 23.14
CA GLU A 42 5.75 -7.40 22.92
C GLU A 42 6.28 -7.02 21.55
N ASN A 43 7.41 -7.59 21.12
CA ASN A 43 7.99 -7.31 19.82
C ASN A 43 7.06 -7.78 18.68
N ARG A 44 6.37 -8.91 18.84
CA ARG A 44 5.35 -9.36 17.87
C ARG A 44 4.25 -8.33 17.69
N ARG A 45 3.69 -7.80 18.79
CA ARG A 45 2.64 -6.77 18.72
C ARG A 45 3.15 -5.48 18.07
N ALA A 46 4.37 -5.06 18.41
CA ALA A 46 4.99 -3.88 17.79
C ALA A 46 5.16 -4.07 16.27
N LEU A 47 5.61 -5.26 15.84
CA LEU A 47 5.73 -5.60 14.42
C LEU A 47 4.37 -5.65 13.71
N GLU A 48 3.29 -6.09 14.37
CA GLU A 48 1.93 -6.06 13.80
C GLU A 48 1.42 -4.63 13.63
N THR A 49 1.63 -3.76 14.62
CA THR A 49 1.28 -2.34 14.52
C THR A 49 2.02 -1.67 13.37
N GLU A 50 3.35 -1.84 13.30
CA GLU A 50 4.13 -1.20 12.24
C GLU A 50 3.90 -1.83 10.87
N PHE A 51 3.54 -3.12 10.81
CA PHE A 51 3.14 -3.74 9.55
C PHE A 51 1.82 -3.19 9.04
N ARG A 52 0.87 -2.84 9.93
CA ARG A 52 -0.36 -2.15 9.53
C ARG A 52 -0.05 -0.82 8.84
N GLU A 53 0.81 0.01 9.45
CA GLU A 53 1.26 1.28 8.85
C GLU A 53 1.96 1.06 7.50
N PHE A 54 2.82 0.04 7.42
CA PHE A 54 3.48 -0.34 6.17
C PHE A 54 2.47 -0.75 5.09
N TYR A 55 1.48 -1.55 5.45
CA TYR A 55 0.47 -2.05 4.53
C TYR A 55 -0.42 -0.91 4.03
N CYS A 56 -0.89 -0.03 4.91
CA CYS A 56 -1.66 1.15 4.50
C CYS A 56 -0.86 2.08 3.56
N GLY A 57 0.43 2.30 3.83
CA GLY A 57 1.30 3.04 2.93
C GLY A 57 1.47 2.35 1.57
N TYR A 58 1.59 1.02 1.57
CA TYR A 58 1.59 0.23 0.34
C TYR A 58 0.28 0.41 -0.47
N GLU A 59 -0.89 0.37 0.17
CA GLU A 59 -2.16 0.57 -0.52
C GLU A 59 -2.28 1.99 -1.10
N SER A 60 -1.86 3.01 -0.33
CA SER A 60 -1.74 4.39 -0.80
C SER A 60 -0.89 4.47 -2.07
N LEU A 61 0.32 3.89 -2.02
CA LEU A 61 1.24 3.86 -3.15
C LEU A 61 0.64 3.15 -4.37
N ALA A 62 -0.04 2.02 -4.17
CA ALA A 62 -0.70 1.26 -5.21
C ALA A 62 -1.75 2.09 -5.95
N PHE A 63 -2.61 2.81 -5.21
CA PHE A 63 -3.63 3.68 -5.81
C PHE A 63 -3.02 4.75 -6.73
N PHE A 64 -1.87 5.32 -6.37
CA PHE A 64 -1.20 6.26 -7.27
C PHE A 64 -0.62 5.55 -8.49
N LEU A 65 0.18 4.49 -8.30
CA LEU A 65 0.93 3.86 -9.39
C LEU A 65 0.05 3.15 -10.42
N GLU A 66 -1.08 2.57 -10.01
CA GLU A 66 -1.97 1.85 -10.93
C GLU A 66 -2.70 2.76 -11.92
N THR A 67 -2.73 4.07 -11.66
CA THR A 67 -3.19 5.04 -12.67
C THR A 67 -2.19 5.22 -13.84
N TYR A 68 -0.97 4.68 -13.68
CA TYR A 68 0.18 4.79 -14.57
C TYR A 68 0.73 3.44 -15.06
N GLU A 69 -0.07 2.36 -15.16
CA GLU A 69 0.38 1.00 -15.57
C GLU A 69 0.79 0.91 -17.07
N GLU A 70 1.59 1.84 -17.59
CA GLU A 70 2.18 1.72 -18.92
C GLU A 70 3.23 0.60 -18.98
N ASP A 71 3.47 0.05 -20.17
CA ASP A 71 4.53 -0.95 -20.33
C ASP A 71 5.89 -0.32 -20.00
N PRO A 72 6.58 -0.74 -18.92
CA PRO A 72 7.84 -0.13 -18.51
C PRO A 72 8.95 -0.32 -19.55
N LEU A 73 8.76 -1.19 -20.54
CA LEU A 73 9.67 -1.40 -21.67
C LEU A 73 9.39 -0.51 -22.88
N GLU A 74 8.23 0.14 -22.94
CA GLU A 74 7.83 0.95 -24.09
C GLU A 74 8.82 2.09 -24.33
N GLY A 75 9.24 2.26 -25.58
CA GLY A 75 10.22 3.27 -25.98
C GLY A 75 11.68 2.99 -25.59
N LEU A 76 11.97 1.97 -24.78
CA LEU A 76 13.35 1.65 -24.38
C LEU A 76 14.11 0.86 -25.46
N PRO A 77 15.41 1.13 -25.68
CA PRO A 77 16.19 0.36 -26.64
C PRO A 77 16.38 -1.10 -26.16
N PRO A 78 16.10 -2.13 -26.97
CA PRO A 78 15.90 -3.52 -26.50
C PRO A 78 17.15 -4.23 -25.95
N HIS A 79 18.35 -3.67 -26.16
CA HIS A 79 19.61 -4.33 -25.81
C HIS A 79 20.41 -3.62 -24.70
N THR A 80 19.85 -2.60 -24.06
CA THR A 80 20.46 -1.95 -22.89
C THR A 80 20.38 -2.85 -21.65
N SER A 81 21.22 -2.57 -20.65
CA SER A 81 21.17 -3.24 -19.34
C SER A 81 19.81 -3.03 -18.65
N LEU A 82 19.28 -1.81 -18.72
CA LEU A 82 17.98 -1.44 -18.16
C LEU A 82 16.86 -2.27 -18.79
N SER A 83 16.73 -2.27 -20.12
CA SER A 83 15.66 -3.01 -20.81
C SER A 83 15.72 -4.50 -20.51
N LYS A 84 16.92 -5.08 -20.44
CA LYS A 84 17.10 -6.49 -20.06
C LYS A 84 16.67 -6.77 -18.61
N LYS A 85 17.01 -5.88 -17.67
CA LYS A 85 16.62 -5.99 -16.26
C LYS A 85 15.10 -5.93 -16.11
N LEU A 86 14.48 -4.86 -16.63
CA LEU A 86 13.04 -4.65 -16.55
C LEU A 86 12.28 -5.78 -17.25
N LYS A 87 12.77 -6.24 -18.40
CA LYS A 87 12.15 -7.36 -19.13
C LYS A 87 12.13 -8.62 -18.29
N ARG A 88 13.25 -9.00 -17.68
CA ARG A 88 13.34 -10.18 -16.82
C ARG A 88 12.38 -10.10 -15.63
N GLN A 89 12.31 -8.95 -14.96
CA GLN A 89 11.41 -8.74 -13.82
C GLN A 89 9.94 -8.79 -14.26
N ARG A 90 9.59 -8.14 -15.37
CA ARG A 90 8.24 -8.17 -15.94
C ARG A 90 7.83 -9.58 -16.36
N GLU A 91 8.71 -10.32 -17.04
CA GLU A 91 8.44 -11.72 -17.41
C GLU A 91 8.21 -12.59 -16.17
N TYR A 92 8.98 -12.38 -15.10
CA TYR A 92 8.75 -13.05 -13.82
C TYR A 92 7.39 -12.68 -13.21
N ILE A 93 7.01 -11.39 -13.21
CA ILE A 93 5.71 -10.94 -12.70
C ILE A 93 4.57 -11.60 -13.48
N LEU A 94 4.60 -11.49 -14.81
CA LEU A 94 3.57 -12.05 -15.69
C LEU A 94 3.46 -13.57 -15.57
N ALA A 95 4.56 -14.28 -15.31
CA ALA A 95 4.55 -15.73 -15.16
C ALA A 95 3.98 -16.21 -13.81
N ASN A 96 3.99 -15.37 -12.76
CA ASN A 96 3.62 -15.77 -11.40
C ASN A 96 2.33 -15.12 -10.91
N ARG A 97 1.94 -13.99 -11.49
CA ARG A 97 0.72 -13.28 -11.13
C ARG A 97 -0.52 -14.08 -11.51
N LYS A 98 -1.47 -14.14 -10.58
CA LYS A 98 -2.75 -14.85 -10.73
C LYS A 98 -3.94 -13.90 -10.81
N THR A 99 -3.76 -12.66 -10.37
CA THR A 99 -4.78 -11.62 -10.29
C THR A 99 -4.70 -10.63 -11.44
N THR A 100 -5.85 -10.15 -11.88
CA THR A 100 -6.00 -9.00 -12.78
C THR A 100 -5.88 -7.69 -12.01
N LEU A 101 -5.71 -6.55 -12.71
CA LEU A 101 -5.69 -5.23 -12.07
C LEU A 101 -6.99 -4.96 -11.30
N ASP A 102 -8.14 -5.20 -11.93
CA ASP A 102 -9.46 -4.96 -11.34
C ASP A 102 -9.66 -5.76 -10.05
N GLU A 103 -9.15 -6.99 -10.00
CA GLU A 103 -9.17 -7.82 -8.79
C GLU A 103 -8.30 -7.22 -7.68
N ARG A 104 -7.08 -6.76 -7.99
CA ARG A 104 -6.18 -6.12 -7.00
C ARG A 104 -6.80 -4.83 -6.43
N ILE A 105 -7.36 -3.99 -7.29
CA ILE A 105 -8.08 -2.76 -6.89
C ILE A 105 -9.26 -3.12 -5.98
N SER A 106 -10.05 -4.12 -6.35
CA SER A 106 -11.21 -4.55 -5.57
C SER A 106 -10.80 -5.07 -4.18
N ARG A 107 -9.75 -5.89 -4.11
CA ARG A 107 -9.21 -6.42 -2.85
C ARG A 107 -8.82 -5.30 -1.88
N ARG A 108 -8.09 -4.28 -2.35
CA ARG A 108 -7.73 -3.10 -1.54
C ARG A 108 -8.95 -2.28 -1.12
N ALA A 109 -10.02 -2.30 -1.90
CA ALA A 109 -11.30 -1.70 -1.52
C ALA A 109 -12.11 -2.58 -0.54
N GLY A 110 -11.57 -3.70 -0.05
CA GLY A 110 -12.24 -4.62 0.85
C GLY A 110 -13.26 -5.55 0.17
N ALA A 111 -13.25 -5.63 -1.17
CA ALA A 111 -14.20 -6.44 -1.94
C ALA A 111 -13.49 -7.55 -2.73
N TYR A 112 -13.89 -8.80 -2.52
CA TYR A 112 -13.43 -9.92 -3.35
C TYR A 112 -14.40 -10.14 -4.51
N MET A 113 -13.87 -10.11 -5.74
CA MET A 113 -14.66 -10.52 -6.89
C MET A 113 -14.93 -12.02 -6.86
N HIS A 114 -16.03 -12.47 -7.46
CA HIS A 114 -16.39 -13.89 -7.44
C HIS A 114 -15.40 -14.78 -8.22
N SER A 115 -14.64 -14.20 -9.14
CA SER A 115 -13.56 -14.85 -9.90
C SER A 115 -12.23 -14.93 -9.14
N ASP A 116 -12.13 -14.22 -8.02
CA ASP A 116 -10.85 -13.86 -7.42
C ASP A 116 -10.24 -15.04 -6.63
N PRO A 117 -9.03 -15.51 -6.96
CA PRO A 117 -8.39 -16.58 -6.19
C PRO A 117 -8.03 -16.09 -4.78
N MET A 118 -8.83 -16.48 -3.79
CA MET A 118 -8.59 -16.13 -2.38
C MET A 118 -7.16 -16.51 -1.95
N PRO A 119 -6.40 -15.58 -1.32
CA PRO A 119 -5.08 -15.91 -0.82
C PRO A 119 -5.12 -17.04 0.22
N GLU A 120 -4.20 -17.98 0.12
CA GLU A 120 -4.19 -19.20 0.96
C GLU A 120 -3.70 -18.93 2.40
N LYS A 121 -3.00 -17.82 2.62
CA LYS A 121 -2.30 -17.54 3.87
C LYS A 121 -2.79 -16.24 4.49
N LYS A 122 -3.32 -16.29 5.71
CA LYS A 122 -3.64 -15.09 6.46
C LYS A 122 -2.42 -14.60 7.23
N ILE A 123 -2.02 -13.34 7.04
CA ILE A 123 -0.82 -12.79 7.69
C ILE A 123 -0.94 -12.81 9.23
N SER A 124 -2.12 -12.48 9.75
CA SER A 124 -2.41 -12.46 11.19
C SER A 124 -2.31 -13.85 11.83
N GLU A 125 -2.44 -14.93 11.06
CA GLU A 125 -2.35 -16.31 11.53
C GLU A 125 -0.94 -16.91 11.37
N LEU A 126 0.02 -16.18 10.78
CA LEU A 126 1.37 -16.69 10.56
C LEU A 126 2.12 -16.91 11.88
N PRO A 127 2.78 -18.08 12.06
CA PRO A 127 3.71 -18.30 13.16
C PRO A 127 4.79 -17.21 13.23
N THR A 128 5.29 -16.90 14.43
CA THR A 128 6.26 -15.81 14.65
C THR A 128 7.45 -15.84 13.68
N ASP A 129 8.02 -17.01 13.44
CA ASP A 129 9.18 -17.15 12.55
C ASP A 129 8.82 -16.91 11.08
N GLU A 130 7.66 -17.40 10.64
CA GLU A 130 7.17 -17.19 9.27
C GLU A 130 6.78 -15.73 9.02
N TYR A 131 6.12 -15.10 9.98
CA TYR A 131 5.78 -13.68 9.92
C TYR A 131 7.03 -12.80 9.84
N ARG A 132 8.02 -13.04 10.72
CA ARG A 132 9.29 -12.30 10.66
C ARG A 132 10.03 -12.54 9.36
N LYS A 133 9.97 -13.75 8.80
CA LYS A 133 10.56 -14.06 7.49
C LYS A 133 9.85 -13.30 6.37
N LEU A 134 8.52 -13.25 6.39
CA LEU A 134 7.73 -12.45 5.45
C LEU A 134 8.13 -10.97 5.53
N LEU A 135 8.11 -10.38 6.73
CA LEU A 135 8.48 -8.98 6.91
C LEU A 135 9.91 -8.70 6.43
N ARG A 136 10.88 -9.56 6.76
CA ARG A 136 12.27 -9.43 6.28
C ARG A 136 12.37 -9.45 4.76
N MET A 137 11.61 -10.33 4.10
CA MET A 137 11.54 -10.37 2.65
C MET A 137 10.98 -9.06 2.09
N LEU A 138 9.85 -8.58 2.62
CA LEU A 138 9.18 -7.36 2.17
C LEU A 138 10.10 -6.13 2.30
N VAL A 139 10.68 -5.89 3.49
CA VAL A 139 11.53 -4.70 3.74
C VAL A 139 12.88 -4.71 3.00
N SER A 140 13.24 -5.85 2.41
CA SER A 140 14.46 -6.03 1.62
C SER A 140 14.23 -5.92 0.11
N LEU A 141 13.00 -5.67 -0.34
CA LEU A 141 12.69 -5.49 -1.75
C LEU A 141 13.38 -4.25 -2.33
N GLU A 142 13.68 -4.31 -3.63
CA GLU A 142 14.44 -3.28 -4.34
C GLU A 142 13.78 -1.90 -4.30
N LEU A 143 12.45 -1.85 -4.13
CA LEU A 143 11.65 -0.63 -4.03
C LEU A 143 12.26 0.41 -3.06
N PHE A 144 12.70 -0.03 -1.88
CA PHE A 144 13.25 0.86 -0.85
C PHE A 144 14.59 1.46 -1.26
N SER A 145 15.46 0.67 -1.90
CA SER A 145 16.73 1.19 -2.42
C SER A 145 16.56 2.12 -3.63
N LEU A 146 15.51 1.89 -4.43
CA LEU A 146 15.19 2.75 -5.56
C LEU A 146 14.65 4.11 -5.09
N GLN A 147 13.91 4.15 -3.99
CA GLN A 147 13.41 5.41 -3.41
C GLN A 147 14.55 6.37 -3.06
N GLU A 148 15.61 5.89 -2.39
CA GLU A 148 16.77 6.74 -2.06
C GLU A 148 17.42 7.31 -3.32
N ARG A 149 17.57 6.46 -4.35
CA ARG A 149 18.11 6.89 -5.65
C ARG A 149 17.21 7.91 -6.32
N PHE A 150 15.90 7.72 -6.21
CA PHE A 150 14.89 8.56 -6.82
C PHE A 150 14.85 9.95 -6.16
N LEU A 151 14.89 10.02 -4.83
CA LEU A 151 15.05 11.26 -4.07
C LEU A 151 16.29 12.04 -4.50
N ALA A 152 17.44 11.37 -4.61
CA ALA A 152 18.68 12.02 -5.04
C ALA A 152 18.59 12.59 -6.47
N LEU A 153 17.80 11.99 -7.36
CA LEU A 153 17.55 12.52 -8.70
C LEU A 153 16.64 13.74 -8.67
N LEU A 154 15.59 13.73 -7.84
CA LEU A 154 14.69 14.87 -7.64
C LEU A 154 15.42 16.08 -7.07
N GLU A 155 16.27 15.90 -6.05
CA GLU A 155 17.09 16.98 -5.47
C GLU A 155 18.05 17.62 -6.47
N ARG A 156 18.56 16.83 -7.42
CA ARG A 156 19.50 17.27 -8.45
C ARG A 156 18.84 17.96 -9.63
N ASN A 157 17.51 17.99 -9.71
CA ASN A 157 16.74 18.53 -10.84
C ASN A 157 17.23 17.99 -12.19
N VAL A 158 17.40 16.66 -12.29
CA VAL A 158 17.86 16.00 -13.51
C VAL A 158 16.83 16.12 -14.65
N PRO A 159 17.21 15.88 -15.91
CA PRO A 159 16.27 15.87 -17.02
C PRO A 159 15.13 14.86 -16.83
N LEU A 160 13.94 15.19 -17.36
CA LEU A 160 12.74 14.35 -17.25
C LEU A 160 12.97 12.91 -17.75
N ALA A 161 13.80 12.72 -18.78
CA ALA A 161 14.15 11.40 -19.29
C ALA A 161 14.90 10.52 -18.27
N GLU A 162 15.71 11.12 -17.39
CA GLU A 162 16.38 10.37 -16.31
C GLU A 162 15.39 10.00 -15.20
N LEU A 163 14.43 10.89 -14.90
CA LEU A 163 13.33 10.61 -13.96
C LEU A 163 12.41 9.51 -14.50
N ASP A 164 12.10 9.50 -15.80
CA ASP A 164 11.30 8.46 -16.45
C ASP A 164 11.94 7.08 -16.33
N VAL A 165 13.25 6.99 -16.61
CA VAL A 165 14.00 5.74 -16.43
C VAL A 165 13.93 5.25 -14.99
N ALA A 166 14.13 6.14 -14.02
CA ALA A 166 14.08 5.79 -12.62
C ALA A 166 12.64 5.39 -12.19
N PHE A 167 11.62 5.99 -12.79
CA PHE A 167 10.22 5.73 -12.47
C PHE A 167 9.83 4.35 -12.97
N ARG A 168 10.27 3.96 -14.17
CA ARG A 168 10.10 2.61 -14.71
C ARG A 168 10.71 1.54 -13.81
N GLU A 169 11.90 1.79 -13.26
CA GLU A 169 12.50 0.87 -12.29
C GLU A 169 11.70 0.80 -10.99
N PHE A 170 11.26 1.96 -10.47
CA PHE A 170 10.46 2.05 -9.26
C PHE A 170 9.10 1.33 -9.43
N PHE A 171 8.42 1.54 -10.55
CA PHE A 171 7.17 0.90 -10.90
C PHE A 171 7.30 -0.63 -10.94
N VAL A 172 8.32 -1.16 -11.64
CA VAL A 172 8.56 -2.62 -11.67
C VAL A 172 8.91 -3.17 -10.29
N ALA A 173 9.61 -2.41 -9.44
CA ALA A 173 9.90 -2.84 -8.08
C ALA A 173 8.66 -2.83 -7.17
N TYR A 174 7.74 -1.89 -7.37
CA TYR A 174 6.41 -1.91 -6.75
C TYR A 174 5.62 -3.15 -7.18
N GLU A 175 5.61 -3.47 -8.47
CA GLU A 175 4.92 -4.66 -8.99
C GLU A 175 5.45 -5.97 -8.40
N LEU A 176 6.75 -6.01 -8.04
CA LEU A 176 7.34 -7.13 -7.31
C LEU A 176 6.90 -7.18 -5.84
N LEU A 177 6.69 -6.04 -5.19
CA LEU A 177 6.08 -5.97 -3.85
C LEU A 177 4.63 -6.46 -3.89
N GLU A 178 3.83 -6.00 -4.85
CA GLU A 178 2.46 -6.46 -5.08
C GLU A 178 2.41 -7.99 -5.21
N LEU A 179 3.25 -8.54 -6.07
CA LEU A 179 3.36 -9.98 -6.29
C LEU A 179 3.79 -10.74 -5.02
N ALA A 180 4.66 -10.17 -4.20
CA ALA A 180 5.09 -10.78 -2.94
C ALA A 180 3.95 -10.86 -1.91
N LEU A 181 3.01 -9.91 -1.95
CA LEU A 181 1.82 -9.86 -1.10
C LEU A 181 0.65 -10.68 -1.65
N GLU A 182 0.61 -10.97 -2.96
CA GLU A 182 -0.52 -11.62 -3.65
C GLU A 182 -0.97 -12.96 -3.03
N ALA A 183 -0.04 -13.72 -2.45
CA ALA A 183 -0.31 -15.00 -1.80
C ALA A 183 -0.86 -14.87 -0.36
N TYR A 184 -0.96 -13.65 0.16
CA TYR A 184 -1.36 -13.35 1.52
C TYR A 184 -2.65 -12.56 1.59
N HIS A 185 -3.49 -12.92 2.55
CA HIS A 185 -4.66 -12.15 2.96
C HIS A 185 -4.30 -11.36 4.21
N TYR A 186 -4.58 -10.06 4.17
CA TYR A 186 -4.47 -9.17 5.33
C TYR A 186 -5.61 -8.16 5.27
N ASP A 187 -6.28 -7.99 6.41
CA ASP A 187 -7.30 -6.99 6.62
C ASP A 187 -6.73 -5.98 7.63
N PRO A 188 -6.43 -4.74 7.22
CA PRO A 188 -5.87 -3.73 8.11
C PRO A 188 -6.86 -3.29 9.19
N ASP A 189 -8.15 -3.61 9.07
CA ASP A 189 -9.18 -3.34 10.07
C ASP A 189 -9.46 -4.54 10.98
N GLU A 190 -8.79 -5.68 10.76
CA GLU A 190 -8.93 -6.85 11.61
C GLU A 190 -8.58 -6.49 13.08
N GLY A 191 -9.49 -6.85 13.99
CA GLY A 191 -9.38 -6.51 15.41
C GLY A 191 -9.87 -5.10 15.79
N LEU A 192 -10.33 -4.30 14.82
CA LEU A 192 -11.02 -3.01 15.05
C LEU A 192 -12.54 -3.14 15.05
N GLU A 193 -13.08 -4.37 15.11
CA GLU A 193 -14.52 -4.57 15.07
C GLU A 193 -15.19 -3.87 16.25
N MET A 194 -16.37 -3.29 16.00
CA MET A 194 -17.15 -2.67 17.08
C MET A 194 -17.46 -3.72 18.15
N ARG A 195 -17.18 -3.37 19.40
CA ARG A 195 -17.47 -4.24 20.54
C ARG A 195 -18.95 -4.63 20.56
N PRO A 196 -19.31 -5.90 20.79
CA PRO A 196 -20.70 -6.36 20.77
C PRO A 196 -21.63 -5.55 21.69
N GLU A 197 -21.11 -5.04 22.80
CA GLU A 197 -21.85 -4.18 23.73
C GLU A 197 -22.20 -2.83 23.09
N PHE A 198 -21.27 -2.24 22.33
CA PHE A 198 -21.50 -0.99 21.62
C PHE A 198 -22.46 -1.19 20.43
N LEU A 199 -22.36 -2.31 19.71
CA LEU A 199 -23.31 -2.66 18.66
C LEU A 199 -24.74 -2.75 19.21
N LYS A 200 -24.92 -3.45 20.35
CA LYS A 200 -26.22 -3.54 21.02
C LYS A 200 -26.73 -2.17 21.50
N GLU A 201 -25.84 -1.31 21.99
CA GLU A 201 -26.20 0.05 22.39
C GLU A 201 -26.62 0.89 21.17
N LEU A 202 -25.89 0.78 20.06
CA LEU A 202 -26.21 1.46 18.82
C LEU A 202 -27.57 1.00 18.28
N ASP A 203 -27.81 -0.31 18.21
CA ASP A 203 -29.09 -0.89 17.79
C ASP A 203 -30.24 -0.41 18.67
N GLN A 204 -30.04 -0.35 19.99
CA GLN A 204 -31.04 0.16 20.92
C GLN A 204 -31.32 1.66 20.70
N ARG A 205 -30.28 2.47 20.46
CA ARG A 205 -30.45 3.91 20.20
C ARG A 205 -31.16 4.18 18.87
N ILE A 206 -30.90 3.36 17.85
CA ILE A 206 -31.62 3.41 16.57
C ILE A 206 -33.09 3.05 16.81
N ALA A 207 -33.37 1.95 17.51
CA ALA A 207 -34.73 1.53 17.84
C ALA A 207 -35.47 2.58 18.68
N ASP A 208 -34.81 3.21 19.66
CA ASP A 208 -35.40 4.27 20.48
C ASP A 208 -35.69 5.53 19.65
N TYR A 209 -34.89 5.84 18.63
CA TYR A 209 -35.17 6.92 17.68
C TYR A 209 -36.37 6.59 16.77
N GLU A 210 -36.41 5.39 16.21
CA GLU A 210 -37.52 4.91 15.38
C GLU A 210 -38.84 4.86 16.15
N ASP A 211 -38.80 4.45 17.42
CA ASP A 211 -39.94 4.47 18.35
C ASP A 211 -40.29 5.88 18.87
N GLY A 212 -39.53 6.92 18.48
CA GLY A 212 -39.73 8.31 18.91
C GLY A 212 -39.40 8.59 20.38
N LYS A 213 -38.75 7.65 21.07
CA LYS A 213 -38.28 7.78 22.46
C LYS A 213 -36.98 8.58 22.58
N ALA A 214 -36.18 8.61 21.51
CA ALA A 214 -34.99 9.44 21.39
C ALA A 214 -35.20 10.52 20.33
N LYS A 215 -34.65 11.72 20.58
CA LYS A 215 -34.63 12.82 19.59
C LYS A 215 -33.21 12.98 19.07
N LEU A 216 -33.06 13.09 17.75
CA LEU A 216 -31.79 13.52 17.16
C LEU A 216 -31.49 14.95 17.55
N ILE A 217 -30.23 15.20 17.90
CA ILE A 217 -29.71 16.55 18.10
C ILE A 217 -29.24 17.04 16.74
N PRO A 218 -29.72 18.19 16.24
CA PRO A 218 -29.23 18.80 15.01
C PRO A 218 -27.70 18.99 15.04
N ALA A 219 -27.04 18.79 13.90
CA ALA A 219 -25.57 18.83 13.83
C ALA A 219 -25.00 20.19 14.27
N ASP A 220 -25.68 21.29 13.96
CA ASP A 220 -25.33 22.66 14.38
C ASP A 220 -25.38 22.84 15.91
N GLU A 221 -26.29 22.16 16.61
CA GLU A 221 -26.30 22.15 18.07
C GLU A 221 -25.16 21.31 18.66
N VAL A 222 -24.74 20.24 17.97
CA VAL A 222 -23.59 19.43 18.36
C VAL A 222 -22.29 20.21 18.18
N PHE A 223 -22.10 20.87 17.04
CA PHE A 223 -20.92 21.69 16.76
C PHE A 223 -20.75 22.83 17.78
N LYS A 224 -21.84 23.55 18.08
CA LYS A 224 -21.85 24.57 19.15
C LYS A 224 -21.47 24.01 20.51
N LYS A 225 -21.91 22.81 20.87
CA LYS A 225 -21.57 22.16 22.15
C LYS A 225 -20.11 21.72 22.21
N LEU A 226 -19.52 21.38 21.07
CA LEU A 226 -18.12 20.97 20.95
C LEU A 226 -17.16 22.16 20.76
N GLY A 227 -17.68 23.39 20.69
CA GLY A 227 -16.88 24.59 20.45
C GLY A 227 -16.29 24.65 19.04
N ILE A 228 -16.95 24.01 18.09
CA ILE A 228 -16.61 24.01 16.67
C ILE A 228 -17.56 25.00 16.00
N ASP A 229 -17.01 26.08 15.45
CA ASP A 229 -17.76 27.10 14.69
C ASP A 229 -18.01 26.66 13.24
#